data_AF-A0A2G9HBT0-F1
#
_entry.id   AF-A0A2G9HBT0-F1
#
_cell.length_a   1.000
_cell.length_b   1.000
_cell.length_c   1.000
_cell.angle_alpha   90.00
_cell.angle_beta   90.00
_cell.angle_gamma   90.00
#
_symmetry.space_group_name_H-M   'P 1'
#
loop_
_entity.id
_entity.type
_entity.pdbx_description
1 polymer ?
#
loop_
_entity_poly.entity_id
_entity_poly.type
_entity_poly.pdbx_seq_one_letter_code
_entity_poly.pdbx_strand_id
1 'polypeptide(L)'
;MDEKARANVEIWKYALGFAAMRVVKCAIELGLPDAMENHDGPMTLSQLSAAVGCPTGSLHRIMRFLTHNGIFKKELNLSKSQDPESFYYSQTALSRLLTRDKMGPFVLVQAGPPSQSAGLTVKDLKSGKGSGV
;
A
#
# COMPACT_ATOMS: atom_id res chain seq x y z
N MET A 1 -16.34 -18.84 20.58
CA MET A 1 -16.93 -17.96 19.54
C MET A 1 -17.93 -18.82 18.77
N ASP A 2 -19.20 -18.42 18.75
CA ASP A 2 -20.31 -19.10 18.07
C ASP A 2 -20.02 -19.24 16.55
N GLU A 3 -20.46 -20.34 15.94
CA GLU A 3 -20.36 -20.59 14.49
C GLU A 3 -20.91 -19.42 13.66
N LYS A 4 -22.08 -18.90 14.03
CA LYS A 4 -22.70 -17.77 13.34
C LYS A 4 -21.87 -16.49 13.46
N ALA A 5 -21.26 -16.29 14.62
CA ALA A 5 -20.36 -15.15 14.84
C ALA A 5 -19.09 -15.27 13.97
N ARG A 6 -18.54 -16.48 13.80
CA ARG A 6 -17.38 -16.72 12.91
C ARG A 6 -17.74 -16.47 11.45
N ALA A 7 -18.87 -17.02 10.97
CA ALA A 7 -19.33 -16.82 9.61
C ALA A 7 -19.54 -15.34 9.26
N ASN A 8 -20.13 -14.57 10.19
CA ASN A 8 -20.31 -13.12 10.03
C ASN A 8 -18.99 -12.34 9.93
N VAL A 9 -17.91 -12.80 10.54
CA VAL A 9 -16.59 -12.18 10.40
C VAL A 9 -15.91 -12.62 9.10
N GLU A 10 -16.03 -13.89 8.75
CA GLU A 10 -15.37 -14.45 7.56
C GLU A 10 -15.96 -13.96 6.25
N ILE A 11 -17.27 -13.72 6.16
CA ILE A 11 -17.91 -13.25 4.94
C ILE A 11 -17.32 -11.91 4.45
N TRP A 12 -16.85 -11.06 5.37
CA TRP A 12 -16.18 -9.81 5.04
C TRP A 12 -14.88 -10.01 4.25
N LYS A 13 -14.17 -11.12 4.42
CA LYS A 13 -12.97 -11.43 3.60
C LYS A 13 -13.33 -11.58 2.13
N TYR A 14 -14.49 -12.18 1.83
CA TYR A 14 -14.97 -12.35 0.47
C TYR A 14 -15.60 -11.07 -0.06
N ALA A 15 -16.41 -10.39 0.75
CA ALA A 15 -17.06 -9.13 0.37
C ALA A 15 -16.06 -7.98 0.13
N LEU A 16 -14.98 -7.91 0.93
CA LEU A 16 -13.96 -6.86 0.86
C LEU A 16 -12.62 -7.35 0.29
N GLY A 17 -12.52 -8.60 -0.18
CA GLY A 17 -11.29 -9.14 -0.75
C GLY A 17 -10.78 -8.30 -1.94
N PHE A 18 -11.71 -7.73 -2.72
CA PHE A 18 -11.38 -6.80 -3.80
C PHE A 18 -10.72 -5.51 -3.29
N ALA A 19 -11.09 -5.01 -2.10
CA ALA A 19 -10.52 -3.78 -1.55
C ALA A 19 -9.01 -3.94 -1.28
N ALA A 20 -8.58 -5.10 -0.77
CA ALA A 20 -7.16 -5.37 -0.57
C ALA A 20 -6.40 -5.37 -1.91
N MET A 21 -6.91 -6.09 -2.91
CA MET A 21 -6.31 -6.13 -4.25
C MET A 21 -6.19 -4.74 -4.87
N ARG A 22 -7.17 -3.86 -4.66
CA ARG A 22 -7.13 -2.48 -5.18
C ARG A 22 -6.05 -1.62 -4.53
N VAL A 23 -5.84 -1.74 -3.22
CA VAL A 23 -4.76 -1.00 -2.55
C VAL A 23 -3.40 -1.50 -3.03
N VAL A 24 -3.26 -2.83 -3.22
CA VAL A 24 -2.04 -3.42 -3.79
C VAL A 24 -1.80 -2.93 -5.22
N LYS A 25 -2.83 -2.94 -6.07
CA LYS A 25 -2.78 -2.36 -7.41
C LYS A 25 -2.29 -0.92 -7.38
N CYS A 26 -2.87 -0.07 -6.53
CA CYS A 26 -2.46 1.32 -6.39
C CYS A 26 -0.99 1.45 -5.98
N ALA A 27 -0.48 0.58 -5.11
CA ALA A 27 0.92 0.60 -4.70
C ALA A 27 1.87 0.28 -5.87
N ILE A 28 1.53 -0.71 -6.69
CA ILE A 28 2.30 -1.09 -7.89
C ILE A 28 2.23 0.01 -8.95
N GLU A 29 1.05 0.57 -9.19
CA GLU A 29 0.86 1.68 -10.14
C GLU A 29 1.60 2.95 -9.69
N LEU A 30 1.65 3.24 -8.38
CA LEU A 30 2.49 4.30 -7.81
C LEU A 30 4.00 4.01 -7.96
N GLY A 31 4.39 2.75 -8.17
CA GLY A 31 5.79 2.33 -8.22
C GLY A 31 6.43 2.26 -6.84
N LEU A 32 5.65 2.05 -5.77
CA LEU A 32 6.17 1.93 -4.41
C LEU A 32 7.16 0.76 -4.25
N PRO A 33 6.87 -0.47 -4.72
CA PRO A 33 7.81 -1.57 -4.63
C PRO A 33 9.15 -1.25 -5.29
N ASP A 34 9.12 -0.73 -6.51
CA ASP A 34 10.30 -0.41 -7.31
C ASP A 34 11.10 0.76 -6.71
N ALA A 35 10.41 1.79 -6.20
CA ALA A 35 11.07 2.93 -5.54
C ALA A 35 11.87 2.50 -4.31
N MET A 36 11.35 1.55 -3.53
CA MET A 36 12.04 1.01 -2.36
C MET A 36 13.14 0.02 -2.71
N GLU A 37 13.01 -0.73 -3.80
CA GLU A 37 14.07 -1.60 -4.31
C GLU A 37 15.29 -0.75 -4.73
N ASN A 38 15.05 0.31 -5.50
CA ASN A 38 16.11 1.16 -6.04
C ASN A 38 16.82 2.04 -4.99
N HIS A 39 16.22 2.24 -3.82
CA HIS A 39 16.81 3.02 -2.73
C HIS A 39 17.82 2.21 -1.89
N ASP A 40 17.84 0.87 -2.03
CA ASP A 40 18.74 -0.03 -1.29
C ASP A 40 18.72 0.14 0.24
N GLY A 41 17.54 0.46 0.82
CA GLY A 41 17.41 0.59 2.27
C GLY A 41 16.07 1.15 2.75
N PRO A 42 15.83 1.20 4.08
CA PRO A 42 14.61 1.75 4.65
C PRO A 42 14.41 3.22 4.28
N MET A 43 13.17 3.62 4.00
CA MET A 43 12.79 4.98 3.61
C MET A 43 11.81 5.58 4.60
N THR A 44 11.94 6.87 4.88
CA THR A 44 10.91 7.61 5.61
C THR A 44 9.69 7.90 4.74
N LEU A 45 8.61 8.40 5.35
CA LEU A 45 7.41 8.75 4.59
C LEU A 45 7.67 9.92 3.62
N SER A 46 8.46 10.93 4.01
CA SER A 46 8.82 12.04 3.13
C SER A 46 9.65 11.58 1.93
N GLN A 47 10.62 10.68 2.14
CA GLN A 47 11.43 10.11 1.07
C GLN A 47 10.57 9.32 0.07
N LEU A 48 9.65 8.48 0.58
CA LEU A 48 8.71 7.76 -0.29
C LEU A 48 7.81 8.71 -1.06
N SER A 49 7.29 9.75 -0.39
CA SER A 49 6.45 10.79 -1.00
C SER A 49 7.16 11.48 -2.17
N ALA A 50 8.43 11.83 -1.98
CA ALA A 50 9.27 12.41 -3.03
C ALA A 50 9.52 11.43 -4.19
N ALA A 51 9.83 10.17 -3.88
CA ALA A 51 10.14 9.16 -4.88
C ALA A 51 8.95 8.81 -5.80
N VAL A 52 7.74 8.74 -5.25
CA VAL A 52 6.54 8.34 -6.02
C VAL A 52 5.65 9.52 -6.43
N GLY A 53 6.00 10.73 -6.02
CA GLY A 53 5.24 11.95 -6.32
C GLY A 53 3.83 11.94 -5.76
N CYS A 54 3.65 11.44 -4.53
CA CYS A 54 2.36 11.30 -3.85
C CYS A 54 2.38 12.07 -2.53
N PRO A 55 1.38 12.93 -2.22
CA PRO A 55 1.31 13.64 -0.95
C PRO A 55 1.41 12.70 0.27
N THR A 56 2.19 13.12 1.27
CA THR A 56 2.46 12.34 2.50
C THR A 56 1.19 11.88 3.21
N GLY A 57 0.13 12.69 3.26
CA GLY A 57 -1.14 12.32 3.90
C GLY A 57 -1.84 11.14 3.24
N SER A 58 -1.98 11.17 1.90
CA SER A 58 -2.54 10.07 1.11
C SER A 58 -1.67 8.82 1.22
N LEU A 59 -0.35 9.01 1.11
CA LEU A 59 0.61 7.94 1.17
C LEU A 59 0.63 7.24 2.53
N HIS A 60 0.53 8.01 3.63
CA HIS A 60 0.45 7.47 4.98
C HIS A 60 -0.73 6.50 5.15
N ARG A 61 -1.90 6.86 4.60
CA ARG A 61 -3.11 6.02 4.69
C ARG A 61 -2.92 4.68 3.99
N ILE A 62 -2.28 4.69 2.82
CA ILE A 62 -1.97 3.46 2.07
C ILE A 62 -0.88 2.65 2.77
N MET A 63 0.21 3.30 3.18
CA MET A 63 1.31 2.61 3.85
C MET A 63 0.82 1.93 5.12
N ARG A 64 -0.08 2.55 5.89
CA ARG A 64 -0.73 1.90 7.05
C ARG A 64 -1.43 0.60 6.67
N PHE A 65 -2.19 0.58 5.58
CA PHE A 65 -2.85 -0.63 5.09
C PHE A 65 -1.82 -1.69 4.67
N LEU A 66 -0.85 -1.31 3.85
CA LEU A 66 0.13 -2.24 3.31
C LEU A 66 1.02 -2.85 4.40
N THR A 67 1.37 -2.06 5.43
CA THR A 67 2.17 -2.55 6.56
C THR A 67 1.37 -3.46 7.47
N HIS A 68 0.09 -3.15 7.69
CA HIS A 68 -0.79 -4.01 8.47
C HIS A 68 -0.98 -5.38 7.81
N ASN A 69 -0.98 -5.42 6.48
CA ASN A 69 -1.07 -6.67 5.69
C ASN A 69 0.29 -7.33 5.43
N GLY A 70 1.39 -6.84 6.04
CA GLY A 70 2.73 -7.44 5.91
C GLY A 70 3.39 -7.28 4.54
N ILE A 71 2.83 -6.46 3.65
CA ILE A 71 3.41 -6.19 2.34
C ILE A 71 4.68 -5.34 2.51
N PHE A 72 4.61 -4.31 3.34
CA PHE A 72 5.78 -3.55 3.78
C PHE A 72 5.96 -3.68 5.28
N LYS A 73 7.13 -3.34 5.80
CA LYS A 73 7.40 -3.27 7.24
C LYS A 73 7.50 -1.81 7.65
N LYS A 74 6.97 -1.47 8.83
CA LYS A 74 7.13 -0.16 9.47
C LYS A 74 7.95 -0.33 10.73
N GLU A 75 9.01 0.45 10.88
CA GLU A 75 9.98 0.33 11.97
C GLU A 75 10.19 1.70 12.62
N LEU A 76 10.25 1.73 13.95
CA LEU A 76 10.52 2.95 14.70
C LEU A 76 12.03 3.10 14.88
N ASN A 77 12.54 4.26 14.54
CA ASN A 77 13.88 4.66 14.88
C ASN A 77 13.90 5.24 16.29
N LEU A 78 14.40 4.42 17.23
CA LEU A 78 14.44 4.75 18.65
C LEU A 78 15.28 5.99 18.97
N SER A 79 16.30 6.31 18.14
CA SER A 79 17.14 7.50 18.35
C SER A 79 16.46 8.81 17.93
N LYS A 80 15.35 8.74 17.17
CA LYS A 80 14.58 9.89 16.71
C LYS A 80 13.11 9.85 17.14
N SER A 81 12.78 9.17 18.24
CA SER A 81 11.38 8.86 18.61
C SER A 81 10.43 10.06 18.76
N GLN A 82 10.94 11.28 18.93
CA GLN A 82 10.15 12.52 19.00
C GLN A 82 9.96 13.23 17.64
N ASP A 83 10.59 12.72 16.57
CA ASP A 83 10.53 13.28 15.21
C ASP A 83 9.30 12.73 14.46
N PRO A 84 8.54 13.56 13.72
CA PRO A 84 7.56 13.11 12.74
C PRO A 84 8.09 12.07 11.73
N GLU A 85 9.39 12.08 11.44
CA GLU A 85 10.12 11.14 10.57
C GLU A 85 10.80 10.00 11.35
N SER A 86 10.33 9.73 12.57
CA SER A 86 10.80 8.63 13.42
C SER A 86 10.52 7.24 12.83
N PHE A 87 9.61 7.12 11.87
CA PHE A 87 9.28 5.85 11.25
C PHE A 87 9.91 5.67 9.88
N TYR A 88 10.46 4.48 9.67
CA TYR A 88 11.00 4.03 8.41
C TYR A 88 10.18 2.86 7.89
N TYR A 89 10.15 2.74 6.58
CA TYR A 89 9.49 1.66 5.87
C TYR A 89 10.54 0.84 5.15
N SER A 90 10.41 -0.47 5.21
CA SER A 90 11.30 -1.41 4.51
C SER A 90 10.48 -2.44 3.75
N GLN A 91 11.08 -3.02 2.70
CA GLN A 91 10.45 -4.08 1.94
C GLN A 91 10.41 -5.39 2.73
N THR A 92 9.33 -6.16 2.55
CA THR A 92 9.29 -7.57 2.93
C THR A 92 9.55 -8.44 1.70
N ALA A 93 9.63 -9.76 1.87
CA ALA A 93 9.67 -10.68 0.75
C ALA A 93 8.45 -10.52 -0.19
N LEU A 94 7.29 -10.15 0.36
CA LEU A 94 6.07 -9.98 -0.41
C LEU A 94 6.12 -8.73 -1.28
N SER A 95 6.52 -7.56 -0.76
CA SER A 95 6.64 -6.38 -1.61
C SER A 95 7.71 -6.52 -2.69
N ARG A 96 8.81 -7.23 -2.41
CA ARG A 96 9.82 -7.56 -3.42
C ARG A 96 9.28 -8.35 -4.61
N LEU A 97 8.24 -9.16 -4.43
CA LEU A 97 7.59 -9.87 -5.53
C LEU A 97 6.65 -8.98 -6.34
N LEU A 98 6.18 -7.86 -5.78
CA LEU A 98 5.24 -6.95 -6.44
C LEU A 98 5.91 -5.92 -7.35
N THR A 99 7.23 -5.96 -7.51
CA THR A 99 7.98 -5.12 -8.44
C THR A 99 7.59 -5.41 -9.89
N ARG A 100 7.84 -4.44 -10.79
CA ARG A 100 7.42 -4.51 -12.19
C ARG A 100 8.13 -5.57 -13.02
N ASP A 101 9.27 -6.05 -12.55
CA ASP A 101 10.04 -7.15 -13.14
C ASP A 101 9.60 -8.55 -12.68
N LYS A 102 8.67 -8.65 -11.71
CA LYS A 102 8.22 -9.93 -11.11
C LYS A 102 6.71 -10.12 -11.22
N MET A 103 5.99 -10.24 -10.11
CA MET A 103 4.54 -10.49 -10.08
C MET A 103 3.71 -9.22 -10.27
N GLY A 104 4.32 -8.04 -10.20
CA GLY A 104 3.63 -6.76 -10.37
C GLY A 104 2.73 -6.70 -11.61
N PRO A 105 3.23 -7.01 -12.83
CA PRO A 105 2.43 -6.99 -14.05
C PRO A 105 1.25 -7.97 -14.01
N PHE A 106 1.44 -9.17 -13.48
CA PHE A 106 0.37 -10.17 -13.36
C PHE A 106 -0.76 -9.69 -12.43
N VAL A 107 -0.40 -9.08 -11.29
CA VAL A 107 -1.38 -8.51 -10.35
C VAL A 107 -2.15 -7.35 -11.01
N LEU A 108 -1.49 -6.50 -11.79
CA LEU A 108 -2.16 -5.42 -12.52
C LEU A 108 -3.17 -5.94 -13.55
N VAL A 109 -2.83 -7.01 -14.28
CA VAL A 109 -3.74 -7.66 -15.24
C VAL A 109 -4.97 -8.21 -14.53
N GLN A 110 -4.80 -8.95 -13.43
CA GLN A 110 -5.95 -9.51 -12.70
C GLN A 110 -6.82 -8.47 -12.00
N ALA A 111 -6.24 -7.34 -11.60
CA ALA A 111 -6.99 -6.26 -10.98
C ALA A 111 -7.81 -5.43 -11.99
N GLY A 112 -7.71 -5.73 -13.29
CA GLY A 112 -8.49 -5.10 -14.36
C GLY A 112 -8.06 -3.66 -14.69
N PRO A 113 -8.64 -3.05 -15.74
CA PRO A 113 -8.26 -1.71 -16.19
C PRO A 113 -8.70 -0.62 -15.19
N PRO A 114 -8.03 0.55 -15.16
CA PRO A 114 -8.39 1.66 -14.28
C PRO A 114 -9.84 2.15 -14.45
N SER A 115 -10.42 2.02 -15.64
CA SER A 115 -11.79 2.45 -15.97
C SER A 115 -12.90 1.61 -15.34
N GLN A 116 -12.58 0.43 -14.79
CA GLN A 116 -13.56 -0.44 -14.12
C GLN A 116 -13.45 -0.41 -12.59
N SER A 117 -12.54 0.39 -12.01
CA SER A 117 -12.36 0.43 -10.56
C SER A 117 -13.20 1.54 -9.92
N ALA A 118 -14.38 1.20 -9.39
CA ALA A 118 -15.20 2.14 -8.62
C ALA A 118 -14.59 2.42 -7.23
N GLY A 119 -13.87 3.54 -7.02
CA GLY A 119 -13.25 3.96 -5.72
C GLY A 119 -11.80 4.44 -5.85
N LEU A 120 -10.91 4.14 -4.88
CA LEU A 120 -9.50 4.59 -4.84
C LEU A 120 -8.72 4.35 -6.15
N THR A 121 -8.17 5.43 -6.73
CA THR A 121 -7.25 5.40 -7.88
C THR A 121 -5.92 6.10 -7.59
N VAL A 122 -4.88 5.82 -8.40
CA VAL A 122 -3.59 6.54 -8.31
C VAL A 122 -3.72 8.04 -8.58
N LYS A 123 -4.67 8.43 -9.43
CA LYS A 123 -4.94 9.86 -9.68
C LYS A 123 -5.46 10.57 -8.43
N ASP A 124 -6.33 9.92 -7.68
CA ASP A 124 -6.86 10.46 -6.42
C ASP A 124 -5.74 10.62 -5.40
N LEU A 125 -4.87 9.61 -5.30
CA LEU A 125 -3.72 9.63 -4.40
C LEU A 125 -2.76 10.78 -4.71
N LYS A 126 -2.37 10.93 -5.98
CA LYS A 126 -1.48 12.00 -6.43
C LYS A 126 -2.10 13.39 -6.28
N SER A 127 -3.43 13.52 -6.42
CA SER A 127 -4.13 14.79 -6.25
C SER A 127 -4.43 15.16 -4.79
N GLY A 128 -4.22 14.23 -3.84
CA GLY A 128 -4.53 14.44 -2.42
C GLY A 128 -6.02 14.50 -2.09
N LYS A 129 -6.91 14.37 -3.08
CA LYS A 129 -8.36 14.33 -2.87
C LYS A 129 -8.73 12.91 -2.49
N GLY A 130 -9.20 12.71 -1.25
CA GLY A 130 -9.87 11.46 -0.89
C GLY A 130 -11.01 11.23 -1.87
N SER A 131 -11.06 10.04 -2.50
CA SER A 131 -12.13 9.64 -3.42
C SER A 131 -13.47 10.04 -2.80
N GLY A 132 -14.12 11.04 -3.38
CA GLY A 132 -15.45 11.48 -2.99
C GLY A 132 -16.41 10.34 -3.27
N VAL A 133 -16.73 9.59 -2.23
CA VAL A 133 -17.95 8.81 -2.09
C VAL A 133 -18.71 9.44 -0.94
#